data_AF-A0A1V0BH99-F1
#
_entry.id   AF-A0A1V0BH99-F1
#
_cell.length_a   1.000
_cell.length_b   1.000
_cell.length_c   1.000
_cell.angle_alpha   90.00
_cell.angle_beta   90.00
_cell.angle_gamma   90.00
#
_symmetry.space_group_name_H-M   'P 1'
#
loop_
_entity.id
_entity.type
_entity.pdbx_description
1 polymer ?
#
loop_
_entity_poly.entity_id
_entity_poly.type
_entity_poly.pdbx_seq_one_letter_code
_entity_poly.pdbx_strand_id
1 'polypeptide(L)'
;MTQICITVLDEHGAPVRELSGAVDQVALNLQPGSTFIEGHAAGDWWADGVWHTKPERPSPLATWDWQTHQWVTDADAEAAAAWEHVRAQRDQLLAATDWRVVRAQEQGAPLDSAWIAYRQALRDITQQPDPHNIIWPQTPAEGSE
;
A
#
# COMPACT_ATOMS: atom_id res chain seq x y z
N MET A 1 -32.81 -16.82 -28.09
CA MET A 1 -33.16 -15.43 -27.73
C MET A 1 -31.87 -14.72 -27.37
N THR A 2 -31.56 -13.61 -28.03
CA THR A 2 -30.34 -12.83 -27.75
C THR A 2 -30.57 -11.95 -26.54
N GLN A 3 -29.77 -12.12 -25.51
CA GLN A 3 -29.74 -11.25 -24.33
C GLN A 3 -28.79 -10.08 -24.63
N ILE A 4 -29.18 -8.88 -24.24
CA ILE A 4 -28.35 -7.67 -24.31
C ILE A 4 -28.27 -7.03 -22.93
N CYS A 5 -27.19 -6.29 -22.70
CA CYS A 5 -27.07 -5.36 -21.59
C CYS A 5 -26.69 -3.99 -22.14
N ILE A 6 -27.33 -2.95 -21.62
CA ILE A 6 -27.06 -1.56 -21.96
C ILE A 6 -26.97 -0.72 -20.70
N THR A 7 -26.15 0.33 -20.76
CA THR A 7 -26.11 1.38 -19.75
C THR A 7 -26.81 2.61 -20.30
N VAL A 8 -27.90 3.01 -19.65
CA VAL A 8 -28.70 4.18 -20.01
C VAL A 8 -28.01 5.44 -19.49
N LEU A 9 -27.95 6.46 -20.34
CA LEU A 9 -27.37 7.77 -20.04
C LEU A 9 -28.48 8.81 -19.81
N ASP A 10 -28.19 9.83 -19.02
CA ASP A 10 -29.03 11.02 -18.90
C ASP A 10 -28.82 12.02 -20.07
N GLU A 11 -29.47 13.18 -19.97
CA GLU A 11 -29.37 14.27 -20.95
C GLU A 11 -27.97 14.89 -21.06
N HIS A 12 -27.12 14.68 -20.04
CA HIS A 12 -25.73 15.12 -20.00
C HIS A 12 -24.75 14.02 -20.43
N GLY A 13 -25.25 12.83 -20.76
CA GLY A 13 -24.44 11.68 -21.17
C GLY A 13 -23.82 10.92 -19.99
N ALA A 14 -24.29 11.11 -18.76
CA ALA A 14 -23.83 10.37 -17.59
C ALA A 14 -24.68 9.09 -17.37
N PRO A 15 -24.06 7.95 -16.99
CA PRO A 15 -24.75 6.69 -16.79
C PRO A 15 -25.64 6.76 -15.55
N VAL A 16 -26.91 6.39 -15.72
CA VAL A 16 -27.92 6.46 -14.66
C VAL A 16 -28.43 5.09 -14.20
N ARG A 17 -28.47 4.11 -15.11
CA ARG A 17 -28.90 2.74 -14.79
C ARG A 17 -28.50 1.75 -15.86
N GLU A 18 -28.39 0.49 -15.47
CA GLU A 18 -28.25 -0.64 -16.39
C GLU A 18 -29.60 -1.29 -16.67
N LEU A 19 -29.79 -1.76 -17.91
CA LEU A 19 -30.89 -2.63 -18.31
C LEU A 19 -30.30 -3.88 -18.96
N SER A 20 -30.78 -5.05 -18.58
CA SER A 20 -30.34 -6.32 -19.15
C SER A 20 -31.53 -7.23 -19.43
N GLY A 21 -31.52 -7.94 -20.57
CA GLY A 21 -32.56 -8.90 -20.90
C GLY A 21 -32.65 -9.17 -22.40
N ALA A 22 -33.74 -9.81 -22.83
CA ALA A 22 -34.05 -9.93 -24.26
C ALA A 22 -34.27 -8.54 -24.87
N VAL A 23 -33.86 -8.36 -26.13
CA VAL A 23 -33.94 -7.07 -26.86
C VAL A 23 -35.31 -6.40 -26.71
N ASP A 24 -36.39 -7.14 -26.94
CA ASP A 24 -37.76 -6.61 -26.87
C ASP A 24 -38.14 -6.16 -25.44
N GLN A 25 -37.66 -6.86 -24.41
CA GLN A 25 -37.90 -6.51 -23.01
C GLN A 25 -37.12 -5.26 -22.59
N VAL A 26 -35.87 -5.14 -23.05
CA VAL A 26 -35.06 -3.94 -22.79
C VAL A 26 -35.68 -2.72 -23.49
N ALA A 27 -36.16 -2.87 -24.72
CA ALA A 27 -36.84 -1.81 -25.47
C ALA A 27 -38.10 -1.28 -24.75
N LEU A 28 -38.89 -2.16 -24.12
CA LEU A 28 -40.08 -1.76 -23.35
C LEU A 28 -39.76 -0.93 -22.09
N ASN A 29 -38.54 -1.08 -21.56
CA ASN A 29 -38.11 -0.37 -20.35
C ASN A 29 -37.35 0.94 -20.66
N LEU A 30 -37.06 1.22 -21.93
CA LEU A 30 -36.47 2.47 -22.39
C LEU A 30 -37.55 3.55 -22.57
N GLN A 31 -37.25 4.77 -22.12
CA GLN A 31 -38.12 5.90 -22.39
C GLN A 31 -37.85 6.43 -23.81
N PRO A 32 -38.86 6.96 -24.52
CA PRO A 32 -38.63 7.58 -25.82
C PRO A 32 -37.58 8.70 -25.73
N GLY A 33 -36.52 8.61 -26.55
CA GLY A 33 -35.41 9.57 -26.55
C GLY A 33 -34.28 9.28 -25.57
N SER A 34 -34.30 8.15 -24.84
CA SER A 34 -33.17 7.73 -24.01
C SER A 34 -31.91 7.46 -24.85
N THR A 35 -30.77 7.95 -24.38
CA THR A 35 -29.45 7.59 -24.92
C THR A 35 -28.88 6.41 -24.11
N PHE A 36 -28.16 5.50 -24.75
CA PHE A 36 -27.54 4.36 -24.08
C PHE A 36 -26.27 3.90 -24.80
N ILE A 37 -25.42 3.18 -24.09
CA ILE A 37 -24.26 2.45 -24.63
C ILE A 37 -24.45 0.95 -24.42
N GLU A 38 -23.90 0.13 -25.31
CA GLU A 38 -23.89 -1.32 -25.14
C GLU A 38 -22.90 -1.75 -24.05
N GLY A 39 -23.31 -2.71 -23.22
CA GLY A 39 -22.50 -3.26 -22.15
C GLY A 39 -22.84 -2.72 -20.76
N HIS A 40 -22.07 -3.24 -19.79
CA HIS A 40 -22.14 -2.90 -18.38
C HIS A 40 -21.31 -1.66 -18.07
N ALA A 41 -21.54 -1.08 -16.89
CA ALA A 41 -20.60 -0.20 -16.23
C ALA A 41 -19.24 -0.91 -16.13
N ALA A 42 -18.23 -0.32 -16.76
CA ALA A 42 -16.92 -0.92 -16.94
C ALA A 42 -15.81 -0.20 -16.15
N GLY A 43 -16.16 0.53 -15.08
CA GLY A 43 -15.21 1.29 -14.28
C GLY A 43 -15.75 1.69 -12.91
N ASP A 44 -14.90 2.37 -12.14
CA ASP A 44 -15.18 2.89 -10.81
C ASP A 44 -15.85 4.27 -10.85
N TRP A 45 -15.58 5.07 -11.90
CA TRP A 45 -16.27 6.33 -12.14
C TRP A 45 -16.44 6.61 -13.63
N TRP A 46 -17.39 7.49 -13.96
CA TRP A 46 -17.64 7.96 -15.31
C TRP A 46 -17.18 9.41 -15.46
N ALA A 47 -16.35 9.69 -16.45
CA ALA A 47 -15.90 11.04 -16.80
C ALA A 47 -15.65 11.13 -18.31
N ASP A 48 -15.92 12.30 -18.89
CA ASP A 48 -15.64 12.60 -20.31
C ASP A 48 -16.16 11.56 -21.32
N GLY A 49 -17.29 10.92 -21.01
CA GLY A 49 -17.91 9.91 -21.87
C GLY A 49 -17.26 8.53 -21.82
N VAL A 50 -16.38 8.27 -20.85
CA VAL A 50 -15.62 7.03 -20.71
C VAL A 50 -15.67 6.54 -19.26
N TRP A 51 -15.72 5.22 -19.09
CA TRP A 51 -15.52 4.57 -17.79
C TRP A 51 -14.04 4.57 -17.42
N HIS A 52 -13.73 5.05 -16.23
CA HIS A 52 -12.40 5.01 -15.67
C HIS A 52 -12.33 4.01 -14.53
N THR A 53 -11.24 3.25 -14.48
CA THR A 53 -10.92 2.33 -13.39
C THR A 53 -9.97 2.98 -12.40
N LYS A 54 -10.20 2.75 -11.11
CA LYS A 54 -9.34 3.20 -10.03
C LYS A 54 -7.95 2.57 -10.17
N PRO A 55 -6.90 3.37 -10.38
CA PRO A 55 -5.55 2.85 -10.55
C PRO A 55 -5.06 2.17 -9.27
N GLU A 56 -4.05 1.31 -9.43
CA GLU A 56 -3.42 0.63 -8.29
C GLU A 56 -2.97 1.63 -7.23
N ARG A 57 -3.16 1.22 -5.97
CA ARG A 57 -2.82 2.05 -4.82
C ARG A 57 -1.29 2.14 -4.70
N PRO A 58 -0.69 3.34 -4.76
CA PRO A 58 0.76 3.50 -4.79
C PRO A 58 1.41 3.14 -3.44
N SER A 59 0.74 3.39 -2.32
CA SER A 59 1.24 3.02 -0.99
C SER A 59 0.09 2.69 -0.02
N PRO A 60 0.33 1.89 1.04
CA PRO A 60 -0.67 1.60 2.06
C PRO A 60 -1.18 2.82 2.84
N LEU A 61 -0.49 3.96 2.76
CA LEU A 61 -0.87 5.23 3.38
C LEU A 61 -1.59 6.16 2.41
N ALA A 62 -1.48 5.94 1.10
CA ALA A 62 -2.14 6.76 0.09
C ALA A 62 -3.66 6.75 0.27
N THR A 63 -4.29 7.91 0.23
CA THR A 63 -5.76 8.05 0.34
C THR A 63 -6.33 8.46 -1.02
N TRP A 64 -7.46 7.87 -1.41
CA TRP A 64 -8.10 8.22 -2.69
C TRP A 64 -8.93 9.49 -2.53
N ASP A 65 -8.64 10.51 -3.33
CA ASP A 65 -9.43 11.71 -3.44
C ASP A 65 -10.47 11.56 -4.54
N TRP A 66 -11.75 11.51 -4.15
CA TRP A 66 -12.88 11.40 -5.07
C TRP A 66 -13.19 12.68 -5.84
N GLN A 67 -12.70 13.84 -5.40
CA GLN A 67 -12.90 15.09 -6.12
C GLN A 67 -11.96 15.20 -7.32
N THR A 68 -10.72 14.75 -7.15
CA THR A 68 -9.68 14.82 -8.18
C THR A 68 -9.45 13.49 -8.92
N HIS A 69 -10.04 12.40 -8.42
CA HIS A 69 -9.81 11.03 -8.89
C HIS A 69 -8.31 10.67 -8.92
N GLN A 70 -7.59 11.02 -7.85
CA GLN A 70 -6.16 10.77 -7.70
C GLN A 70 -5.84 10.21 -6.31
N TRP A 71 -4.72 9.47 -6.23
CA TRP A 71 -4.14 9.07 -4.96
C TRP A 71 -3.37 10.24 -4.36
N VAL A 72 -3.68 10.58 -3.11
CA VAL A 72 -2.96 11.56 -2.30
C VAL A 72 -2.00 10.82 -1.37
N THR A 73 -0.72 11.15 -1.46
CA THR A 73 0.35 10.61 -0.60
C THR A 73 0.91 11.72 0.29
N ASP A 74 1.22 11.37 1.54
CA ASP A 74 1.90 12.25 2.49
C ASP A 74 3.33 11.73 2.69
N ALA A 75 4.31 12.47 2.16
CA ALA A 75 5.71 12.08 2.20
C ALA A 75 6.25 11.99 3.64
N ASP A 76 5.78 12.85 4.55
CA ASP A 76 6.21 12.83 5.94
C ASP A 76 5.63 11.60 6.66
N ALA A 77 4.37 11.26 6.38
CA ALA A 77 3.74 10.06 6.91
C ALA A 77 4.42 8.78 6.38
N GLU A 78 4.81 8.75 5.11
CA GLU A 78 5.54 7.63 4.51
C GLU A 78 6.93 7.47 5.13
N ALA A 79 7.68 8.56 5.27
CA ALA A 79 8.98 8.54 5.93
C ALA A 79 8.87 8.08 7.39
N ALA A 80 7.84 8.53 8.12
CA ALA A 80 7.60 8.12 9.49
C ALA A 80 7.32 6.61 9.60
N ALA A 81 6.46 6.07 8.74
CA ALA A 81 6.17 4.63 8.72
C ALA A 81 7.40 3.78 8.36
N ALA A 82 8.24 4.26 7.43
CA ALA A 82 9.49 3.60 7.11
C ALA A 82 10.44 3.58 8.32
N TRP A 83 10.57 4.70 9.04
CA TRP A 83 11.35 4.75 10.27
C TRP A 83 10.81 3.86 11.40
N GLU A 84 9.50 3.72 11.52
CA GLU A 84 8.90 2.76 12.47
C GLU A 84 9.33 1.32 12.17
N HIS A 85 9.31 0.93 10.89
CA HIS A 85 9.78 -0.39 10.48
C HIS A 85 11.25 -0.61 10.82
N VAL A 86 12.11 0.37 10.53
CA VAL A 86 13.53 0.33 10.86
C VAL A 86 13.75 0.20 12.37
N ARG A 87 13.03 0.97 13.19
CA ARG A 87 13.13 0.87 14.67
C ARG A 87 12.68 -0.49 15.17
N ALA A 88 11.60 -1.04 14.63
CA ALA A 88 11.13 -2.37 14.99
C ALA A 88 12.17 -3.46 14.69
N GLN A 89 12.79 -3.42 13.50
CA GLN A 89 13.86 -4.36 13.14
C GLN A 89 15.10 -4.19 14.02
N ARG A 90 15.50 -2.94 14.31
CA ARG A 90 16.60 -2.65 15.25
C ARG A 90 16.34 -3.29 16.62
N ASP A 91 15.14 -3.08 17.15
CA ASP A 91 14.77 -3.54 18.48
C ASP A 91 14.73 -5.08 18.53
N GLN A 92 14.28 -5.74 17.46
CA GLN A 92 14.36 -7.19 17.30
C GLN A 92 15.81 -7.71 17.33
N LEU A 93 16.73 -7.07 16.59
CA LEU A 93 18.14 -7.47 16.54
C LEU A 93 18.87 -7.22 17.87
N LEU A 94 18.56 -6.13 18.56
CA LEU A 94 19.05 -5.88 19.91
C LEU A 94 18.56 -6.94 20.89
N ALA A 95 17.26 -7.22 20.91
CA ALA A 95 16.66 -8.25 21.77
C ALA A 95 17.26 -9.64 21.52
N ALA A 96 17.48 -10.00 20.25
CA ALA A 96 18.09 -11.28 19.87
C ALA A 96 19.52 -11.48 20.42
N THR A 97 20.21 -10.39 20.79
CA THR A 97 21.59 -10.41 21.31
C THR A 97 21.69 -10.05 22.79
N ASP A 98 20.58 -9.80 23.47
CA ASP A 98 20.56 -9.41 24.89
C ASP A 98 21.10 -10.50 25.82
N TRP A 99 20.86 -11.78 25.50
CA TRP A 99 21.36 -12.90 26.29
C TRP A 99 22.90 -12.89 26.43
N ARG A 100 23.63 -12.36 25.43
CA ARG A 100 25.09 -12.25 25.49
C ARG A 100 25.54 -11.23 26.54
N VAL A 101 24.80 -10.13 26.65
CA VAL A 101 25.05 -9.08 27.65
C VAL A 101 24.82 -9.64 29.05
N VAL A 102 23.71 -10.36 29.25
CA VAL A 102 23.39 -11.02 30.52
C VAL A 102 24.48 -12.03 30.88
N ARG A 103 24.85 -12.93 29.96
CA ARG A 103 25.90 -13.94 30.18
C ARG A 103 27.24 -13.31 30.57
N ALA A 104 27.67 -12.26 29.87
CA ALA A 104 28.93 -11.57 30.17
C ALA A 104 28.91 -10.96 31.58
N GLN A 105 27.80 -10.32 31.95
CA GLN A 105 27.61 -9.74 33.28
C GLN A 105 27.61 -10.81 34.39
N GLU A 106 26.92 -11.93 34.19
CA GLU A 106 26.88 -13.04 35.16
C GLU A 106 28.25 -13.69 35.36
N GLN A 107 29.06 -13.77 34.30
CA GLN A 107 30.42 -14.30 34.36
C GLN A 107 31.45 -13.29 34.90
N GLY A 108 31.05 -12.03 35.10
CA GLY A 108 31.97 -10.95 35.45
C GLY A 108 33.01 -10.67 34.36
N ALA A 109 32.73 -11.05 33.12
CA ALA A 109 33.61 -10.89 31.97
C ALA A 109 33.11 -9.76 31.05
N PRO A 110 33.99 -9.04 30.35
CA PRO A 110 33.56 -8.07 29.35
C PRO A 110 32.90 -8.77 28.16
N LEU A 111 31.86 -8.14 27.58
CA LEU A 111 31.33 -8.57 26.29
C LEU A 111 32.41 -8.38 25.21
N ASP A 112 32.48 -9.33 24.29
CA ASP A 112 33.37 -9.23 23.12
C ASP A 112 33.18 -7.88 22.40
N SER A 113 34.31 -7.24 22.11
CA SER A 113 34.39 -5.99 21.34
C SER A 113 33.61 -6.00 20.03
N ALA A 114 33.55 -7.13 19.30
CA ALA A 114 32.80 -7.25 18.06
C ALA A 114 31.28 -7.15 18.32
N TRP A 115 30.80 -7.74 19.42
CA TRP A 115 29.40 -7.67 19.83
C TRP A 115 29.04 -6.28 20.39
N ILE A 116 29.97 -5.60 21.07
CA ILE A 116 29.81 -4.20 21.48
C ILE A 116 29.64 -3.31 20.24
N ALA A 117 30.55 -3.42 19.26
CA ALA A 117 30.51 -2.63 18.04
C ALA A 117 29.23 -2.88 17.23
N TYR A 118 28.83 -4.14 17.08
CA TYR A 118 27.58 -4.52 16.41
C TYR A 118 26.35 -3.87 17.07
N ARG A 119 26.21 -4.01 18.39
CA ARG A 119 25.05 -3.44 19.12
C ARG A 119 25.06 -1.91 19.11
N GLN A 120 26.24 -1.29 19.08
CA GLN A 120 26.33 0.16 18.93
C GLN A 120 25.88 0.60 17.53
N ALA A 121 26.35 -0.06 16.48
CA ALA A 121 25.92 0.21 15.12
C ALA A 121 24.41 0.03 14.91
N LEU A 122 23.78 -0.93 15.59
CA LEU A 122 22.32 -1.07 15.62
C LEU A 122 21.64 0.16 16.25
N ARG A 123 22.16 0.68 17.36
CA ARG A 123 21.58 1.88 18.01
C ARG A 123 21.71 3.12 17.15
N ASP A 124 22.80 3.22 16.40
CA ASP A 124 23.08 4.34 15.50
C ASP A 124 22.33 4.22 14.15
N ILE A 125 21.54 3.16 13.92
CA ILE A 125 20.86 2.93 12.64
C ILE A 125 19.95 4.10 12.22
N THR A 126 19.34 4.79 13.19
CA THR A 126 18.44 5.94 12.94
C THR A 126 19.18 7.24 12.64
N GLN A 127 20.51 7.23 12.60
CA GLN A 127 21.34 8.36 12.16
C GLN A 127 21.61 8.31 10.65
N GLN A 128 21.26 7.20 9.98
CA GLN A 128 21.34 7.12 8.53
C GLN A 128 20.30 8.05 7.88
N PRO A 129 20.58 8.57 6.67
CA PRO A 129 19.73 9.61 6.07
C PRO A 129 18.42 9.07 5.46
N ASP A 130 18.36 7.78 5.12
CA ASP A 130 17.28 7.21 4.32
C ASP A 130 16.72 5.91 4.95
N PRO A 131 15.47 5.90 5.45
CA PRO A 131 14.85 4.71 6.01
C PRO A 131 14.54 3.63 4.98
N HIS A 132 14.51 3.95 3.69
CA HIS A 132 14.29 2.99 2.60
C HIS A 132 15.58 2.32 2.11
N ASN A 133 16.74 2.82 2.53
CA ASN A 133 18.06 2.32 2.12
C ASN A 133 19.01 2.19 3.32
N ILE A 134 18.57 1.47 4.34
CA ILE A 134 19.35 1.25 5.55
C ILE A 134 20.44 0.20 5.35
N ILE A 135 21.67 0.55 5.70
CA ILE A 135 22.80 -0.37 5.78
C ILE A 135 22.84 -0.99 7.17
N TRP A 136 22.46 -2.27 7.29
CA TRP A 136 22.48 -3.01 8.54
C TRP A 136 23.86 -3.58 8.87
N PRO A 137 24.33 -3.48 10.13
CA PRO A 137 25.59 -4.09 10.53
C PRO A 137 25.50 -5.62 10.40
N GLN A 138 26.61 -6.24 9.99
CA GLN A 138 26.69 -7.69 9.91
C GLN A 138 26.89 -8.28 11.31
N THR A 139 26.13 -9.32 11.62
CA THR A 139 26.30 -10.06 12.88
C THR A 139 27.73 -10.61 12.97
N PRO A 140 28.43 -10.43 14.10
CA PRO A 140 29.74 -11.02 14.30
C PRO A 140 29.67 -12.54 14.13
N ALA A 141 30.70 -13.12 13.49
CA ALA A 141 30.86 -14.56 13.49
C ALA A 141 30.98 -15.05 14.94
N GLU A 142 30.44 -16.22 15.24
CA GLU A 142 30.75 -16.88 16.50
C GLU A 142 32.24 -17.26 16.48
N GLY A 143 33.08 -16.38 17.01
CA GLY A 143 34.43 -16.74 17.39
C GLY A 143 34.30 -17.80 18.47
N SER A 144 34.69 -19.03 18.12
CA SER A 144 34.92 -20.17 19.00
C SER A 144 35.50 -19.72 20.36
N GLU A 145 34.64 -19.64 21.37
CA GLU A 145 35.06 -19.63 22.78
C GLU A 145 35.73 -20.95 23.15
#